data_AF-A0A8T3YJ90-F1
#
_entry.id   AF-A0A8T3YJ90-F1
#
_cell.length_a   1.000
_cell.length_b   1.000
_cell.length_c   1.000
_cell.angle_alpha   90.00
_cell.angle_beta   90.00
_cell.angle_gamma   90.00
#
_symmetry.space_group_name_H-M   'P 1'
#
loop_
_entity.id
_entity.type
_entity.pdbx_description
1 polymer ?
#
loop_
_entity_poly.entity_id
_entity_poly.type
_entity_poly.pdbx_seq_one_letter_code
_entity_poly.pdbx_strand_id
1 'polypeptide(L)'
;MEGKYLTGAILANAYRLLRVFPNSDPIMGFVLPAAKNEPFWKAPLFAFATMFTFDMLTSGIGAWTWVTSTTYALIAFAFTMLLKAEKPGLATYTKYGLAGVLAFDFITGPAMGSALFHQPFWLTLLAQIPFTAMHLVSVSFSILIITPFFDRQAMLDLQGMASSVRNAFLQAVKAWGAQ
;
A
#
# COMPACT_ATOMS: atom_id res chain seq x y z
N MET A 1 -16.77 7.58 8.49
CA MET A 1 -15.29 7.66 8.42
C MET A 1 -14.91 9.10 8.73
N GLU A 2 -13.85 9.35 9.51
CA GLU A 2 -13.33 10.72 9.67
C GLU A 2 -12.98 11.32 8.31
N GLY A 3 -13.06 12.65 8.17
CA GLY A 3 -12.81 13.34 6.89
C GLY A 3 -11.46 12.98 6.26
N LYS A 4 -10.44 12.68 7.07
CA LYS A 4 -9.10 12.30 6.62
C LYS A 4 -9.06 11.06 5.72
N TYR A 5 -9.89 10.04 5.98
CA TYR A 5 -9.93 8.82 5.16
C TYR A 5 -10.81 8.96 3.93
N LEU A 6 -11.84 9.81 3.98
CA LEU A 6 -12.57 10.17 2.77
C LEU A 6 -11.67 10.92 1.80
N THR A 7 -10.92 11.91 2.28
CA THR A 7 -9.89 12.60 1.50
C THR A 7 -8.83 11.62 1.00
N GLY A 8 -8.39 10.68 1.83
CA GLY A 8 -7.46 9.62 1.42
C GLY A 8 -7.98 8.77 0.27
N ALA A 9 -9.27 8.40 0.26
CA ALA A 9 -9.87 7.60 -0.81
C ALA A 9 -9.94 8.39 -2.11
N ILE A 10 -10.30 9.68 -2.04
CA ILE A 10 -10.30 10.59 -3.19
C ILE A 10 -8.89 10.73 -3.76
N LEU A 11 -7.89 11.00 -2.91
CA LEU A 11 -6.50 11.13 -3.32
C LEU A 11 -5.95 9.83 -3.91
N ALA A 12 -6.29 8.69 -3.31
CA ALA A 12 -5.88 7.38 -3.81
C ALA A 12 -6.43 7.13 -5.22
N ASN A 13 -7.73 7.37 -5.43
CA ASN A 13 -8.34 7.21 -6.75
C ASN A 13 -7.81 8.21 -7.77
N ALA A 14 -7.59 9.47 -7.37
CA ALA A 14 -6.97 10.48 -8.24
C ALA A 14 -5.56 10.04 -8.67
N TYR A 15 -4.72 9.57 -7.74
CA TYR A 15 -3.39 9.09 -8.05
C TYR A 15 -3.41 7.85 -8.97
N ARG A 16 -4.32 6.90 -8.73
CA ARG A 16 -4.52 5.73 -9.60
C ARG A 16 -4.93 6.13 -11.02
N LEU A 17 -5.72 7.19 -11.19
CA LEU A 17 -6.12 7.72 -12.50
C LEU A 17 -4.94 8.35 -13.26
N LEU A 18 -3.96 8.95 -12.56
CA LEU A 18 -2.80 9.56 -13.19
C LEU A 18 -1.84 8.54 -13.83
N ARG A 19 -1.92 7.26 -13.44
CA ARG A 19 -1.10 6.16 -13.97
C ARG A 19 0.41 6.47 -14.00
N VAL A 20 0.91 7.20 -12.99
CA VAL A 20 2.32 7.66 -12.89
C VAL A 20 3.31 6.49 -13.03
N PHE A 21 2.97 5.33 -12.45
CA PHE A 21 3.59 4.04 -12.74
C PHE A 21 2.54 3.04 -13.26
N PRO A 22 2.94 2.03 -14.07
CA PRO A 22 2.04 1.00 -14.61
C PRO A 22 1.19 0.27 -13.57
N ASN A 23 1.58 0.35 -12.28
CA ASN A 23 0.90 -0.27 -11.17
C ASN A 23 1.03 0.58 -9.89
N SER A 24 0.24 1.65 -9.83
CA SER A 24 0.32 2.71 -8.81
C SER A 24 -0.85 2.62 -7.83
N ASP A 25 -0.71 1.85 -6.77
CA ASP A 25 -1.75 1.73 -5.75
C ASP A 25 -1.29 2.28 -4.38
N PRO A 26 -1.82 3.46 -3.97
CA PRO A 26 -1.45 4.09 -2.72
C PRO A 26 -2.32 3.65 -1.54
N ILE A 27 -3.32 2.77 -1.75
CA ILE A 27 -4.31 2.35 -0.73
C ILE A 27 -3.61 1.88 0.54
N MET A 28 -2.54 1.09 0.42
CA MET A 28 -1.84 0.53 1.58
C MET A 28 -1.19 1.59 2.48
N GLY A 29 -0.76 2.73 1.91
CA GLY A 29 -0.23 3.86 2.69
C GLY A 29 -1.27 4.48 3.64
N PHE A 30 -2.56 4.35 3.33
CA PHE A 30 -3.66 4.75 4.21
C PHE A 30 -4.15 3.60 5.09
N VAL A 31 -4.20 2.37 4.56
CA VAL A 31 -4.71 1.19 5.27
C VAL A 31 -3.87 0.84 6.49
N LEU A 32 -2.54 0.85 6.38
CA LEU A 32 -1.66 0.46 7.49
C LEU A 32 -1.83 1.32 8.75
N PRO A 33 -1.74 2.67 8.69
CA PRO A 33 -1.97 3.50 9.87
C PRO A 33 -3.43 3.44 10.33
N ALA A 34 -4.41 3.28 9.43
CA ALA A 34 -5.79 3.05 9.83
C ALA A 34 -5.95 1.74 10.61
N ALA A 35 -5.40 0.65 10.11
CA ALA A 35 -5.48 -0.66 10.75
C ALA A 35 -4.83 -0.67 12.14
N LYS A 36 -3.78 0.14 12.35
CA LYS A 36 -3.12 0.30 13.65
C LYS A 36 -3.91 1.17 14.63
N ASN A 37 -4.37 2.34 14.17
CA ASN A 37 -4.81 3.42 15.05
C ASN A 37 -6.33 3.61 15.12
N GLU A 38 -7.10 2.94 14.26
CA GLU A 38 -8.53 3.15 14.12
C GLU A 38 -9.36 1.92 14.55
N PRO A 39 -10.69 2.09 14.72
CA PRO A 39 -11.60 0.95 14.89
C PRO A 39 -11.46 -0.08 13.76
N PHE A 40 -11.61 -1.37 14.13
CA PHE A 40 -11.30 -2.53 13.28
C PHE A 40 -12.01 -2.54 11.91
N TRP A 41 -13.15 -1.84 11.78
CA TRP A 41 -13.93 -1.78 10.55
C TRP A 41 -13.47 -0.68 9.57
N LYS A 42 -12.75 0.36 10.04
CA LYS A 42 -12.42 1.52 9.19
C LYS A 42 -11.45 1.14 8.07
N ALA A 43 -10.37 0.41 8.37
CA ALA A 43 -9.38 0.03 7.37
C ALA A 43 -9.94 -0.93 6.29
N PRO A 44 -10.70 -2.01 6.64
CA PRO A 44 -11.38 -2.86 5.65
C PRO A 44 -12.35 -2.08 4.77
N LEU A 45 -13.20 -1.24 5.37
CA LEU A 45 -14.18 -0.46 4.62
C LEU A 45 -13.49 0.51 3.66
N PHE A 46 -12.44 1.19 4.12
CA PHE A 46 -11.64 2.09 3.29
C PHE A 46 -11.04 1.34 2.09
N ALA A 47 -10.40 0.20 2.32
CA ALA A 47 -9.77 -0.60 1.27
C ALA A 47 -10.81 -1.08 0.25
N PHE A 48 -11.91 -1.66 0.73
CA PHE A 48 -13.03 -2.11 -0.10
C PHE A 48 -13.58 -0.97 -0.95
N ALA A 49 -14.01 0.12 -0.31
CA ALA A 49 -14.70 1.22 -0.97
C ALA A 49 -13.79 1.93 -1.98
N THR A 50 -12.52 2.13 -1.64
CA THR A 50 -11.56 2.78 -2.56
C THR A 50 -11.32 1.93 -3.80
N MET A 51 -11.13 0.62 -3.64
CA MET A 51 -10.96 -0.29 -4.78
C MET A 51 -12.23 -0.37 -5.63
N PHE A 52 -13.38 -0.60 -4.99
CA PHE A 52 -14.68 -0.76 -5.65
C PHE A 52 -15.10 0.49 -6.43
N THR A 53 -14.94 1.67 -5.82
CA THR A 53 -15.32 2.94 -6.46
C THR A 53 -14.43 3.27 -7.65
N PHE A 54 -13.15 2.93 -7.60
CA PHE A 54 -12.26 3.13 -8.75
C PHE A 54 -12.71 2.32 -9.96
N ASP A 55 -12.99 1.03 -9.77
CA ASP A 55 -13.46 0.15 -10.86
C ASP A 55 -14.80 0.64 -11.40
N MET A 56 -15.74 1.00 -10.51
CA MET A 56 -17.03 1.59 -10.88
C MET A 56 -16.88 2.82 -11.78
N LEU A 57 -15.86 3.66 -11.54
CA LEU A 57 -15.62 4.89 -12.30
C LEU A 57 -14.79 4.67 -13.58
N THR A 58 -14.11 3.53 -13.74
CA THR A 58 -13.15 3.32 -14.82
C THR A 58 -13.54 2.18 -15.77
N SER A 59 -13.62 0.96 -15.27
CA SER A 59 -13.88 -0.25 -16.05
C SER A 59 -15.31 -0.80 -15.91
N GLY A 60 -16.10 -0.24 -14.98
CA GLY A 60 -17.38 -0.80 -14.55
C GLY A 60 -17.22 -1.91 -13.51
N ILE A 61 -18.35 -2.39 -13.00
CA ILE A 61 -18.40 -3.42 -11.94
C ILE A 61 -18.47 -4.80 -12.59
N GLY A 62 -17.51 -5.67 -12.25
CA GLY A 62 -17.48 -7.06 -12.72
C GLY A 62 -17.01 -8.04 -11.65
N ALA A 63 -16.86 -9.32 -12.03
CA ALA A 63 -16.33 -10.34 -11.13
C ALA A 63 -14.98 -9.95 -10.53
N TRP A 64 -14.11 -9.33 -11.34
CA TRP A 64 -12.80 -8.87 -10.89
C TRP A 64 -12.88 -7.79 -9.80
N THR A 65 -13.83 -6.86 -9.91
CA THR A 65 -14.06 -5.82 -8.89
C THR A 65 -14.37 -6.43 -7.54
N TRP A 66 -15.21 -7.48 -7.50
CA TRP A 66 -15.52 -8.19 -6.26
C TRP A 66 -14.31 -8.92 -5.70
N VAL A 67 -13.53 -9.59 -6.55
CA VAL A 67 -12.30 -10.27 -6.14
C VAL A 67 -11.32 -9.29 -5.52
N THR A 68 -10.94 -8.23 -6.23
CA THR A 68 -9.90 -7.31 -5.78
C THR A 68 -10.34 -6.52 -4.55
N SER A 69 -11.55 -5.94 -4.54
CA SER A 69 -12.03 -5.16 -3.40
C SER A 69 -12.19 -5.99 -2.14
N THR A 70 -12.69 -7.23 -2.26
CA THR A 70 -12.84 -8.14 -1.11
C THR A 70 -11.49 -8.62 -0.60
N THR A 71 -10.57 -9.02 -1.47
CA THR A 71 -9.21 -9.42 -1.06
C THR A 71 -8.51 -8.28 -0.32
N TYR A 72 -8.60 -7.05 -0.82
CA TYR A 72 -8.06 -5.88 -0.13
C TYR A 72 -8.68 -5.68 1.25
N ALA A 73 -10.01 -5.78 1.34
CA ALA A 73 -10.74 -5.64 2.60
C ALA A 73 -10.33 -6.70 3.63
N LEU A 74 -10.16 -7.95 3.20
CA LEU A 74 -9.75 -9.06 4.06
C LEU A 74 -8.31 -8.90 4.57
N ILE A 75 -7.39 -8.46 3.70
CA ILE A 75 -6.01 -8.15 4.10
C ILE A 75 -6.00 -6.99 5.10
N ALA A 76 -6.73 -5.91 4.83
CA ALA A 76 -6.86 -4.78 5.75
C ALA A 76 -7.47 -5.21 7.08
N PHE A 77 -8.44 -6.13 7.06
CA PHE A 77 -9.06 -6.70 8.25
C PHE A 77 -8.05 -7.50 9.07
N ALA A 78 -7.26 -8.37 8.43
CA ALA A 78 -6.18 -9.09 9.08
C ALA A 78 -5.18 -8.14 9.75
N PHE A 79 -4.81 -7.05 9.08
CA PHE A 79 -3.92 -6.03 9.65
C PHE A 79 -4.49 -5.32 10.87
N THR A 80 -5.83 -5.14 10.96
CA THR A 80 -6.43 -4.55 12.17
C THR A 80 -6.26 -5.41 13.42
N MET A 81 -5.99 -6.70 13.25
CA MET A 81 -5.68 -7.63 14.33
C MET A 81 -4.17 -7.69 14.57
N LEU A 82 -3.38 -7.87 13.50
CA LEU A 82 -1.94 -8.09 13.58
C LEU A 82 -1.17 -6.84 14.04
N LEU A 83 -1.49 -5.66 13.50
CA LEU A 83 -0.77 -4.44 13.81
C LEU A 83 -1.04 -3.94 15.24
N LYS A 84 -2.15 -4.33 15.87
CA LYS A 84 -2.47 -3.88 17.24
C LYS A 84 -1.40 -4.26 18.26
N ALA A 85 -0.79 -5.44 18.10
CA ALA A 85 0.27 -5.93 18.97
C ALA A 85 1.67 -5.34 18.66
N GLU A 86 1.84 -4.70 17.51
CA GLU A 86 3.14 -4.24 17.01
C GLU A 86 3.46 -2.81 17.44
N LYS A 87 4.74 -2.44 17.46
CA LYS A 87 5.12 -1.03 17.63
C LYS A 87 4.86 -0.27 16.32
N PRO A 88 4.17 0.89 16.35
CA PRO A 88 3.98 1.70 15.15
C PRO A 88 5.34 2.24 14.66
N GLY A 89 5.46 2.49 13.36
CA GLY A 89 6.67 3.03 12.76
C GLY A 89 6.86 2.57 11.31
N LEU A 90 7.72 3.27 10.57
CA LEU A 90 7.93 3.01 9.14
C LEU A 90 8.43 1.59 8.87
N ALA A 91 9.30 1.05 9.72
CA ALA A 91 9.80 -0.32 9.56
C ALA A 91 8.67 -1.37 9.68
N THR A 92 7.81 -1.22 10.69
CA THR A 92 6.64 -2.09 10.87
C THR A 92 5.70 -1.96 9.68
N TYR A 93 5.35 -0.73 9.29
CA TYR A 93 4.44 -0.50 8.18
C TYR A 93 5.00 -1.03 6.86
N THR A 94 6.28 -0.85 6.56
CA THR A 94 6.93 -1.46 5.39
C THR A 94 6.85 -2.98 5.44
N LYS A 95 7.20 -3.63 6.56
CA LYS A 95 7.10 -5.10 6.70
C LYS A 95 5.69 -5.60 6.36
N TYR A 96 4.66 -5.01 6.95
CA TYR A 96 3.27 -5.42 6.73
C TYR A 96 2.76 -5.04 5.34
N GLY A 97 3.15 -3.88 4.80
CA GLY A 97 2.80 -3.47 3.45
C GLY A 97 3.35 -4.42 2.38
N LEU A 98 4.62 -4.81 2.49
CA LEU A 98 5.24 -5.79 1.60
C LEU A 98 4.55 -7.16 1.72
N ALA A 99 4.27 -7.62 2.94
CA ALA A 99 3.51 -8.86 3.15
C ALA A 99 2.09 -8.79 2.55
N GLY A 100 1.43 -7.63 2.67
CA GLY A 100 0.12 -7.38 2.08
C GLY A 100 0.13 -7.44 0.56
N VAL A 101 1.13 -6.84 -0.09
CA VAL A 101 1.32 -6.92 -1.55
C VAL A 101 1.52 -8.38 -1.98
N LEU A 102 2.40 -9.13 -1.33
CA LEU A 102 2.65 -10.53 -1.68
C LEU A 102 1.37 -11.37 -1.54
N ALA A 103 0.61 -11.17 -0.47
CA ALA A 103 -0.65 -11.87 -0.26
C ALA A 103 -1.70 -11.47 -1.30
N PHE A 104 -1.87 -10.17 -1.56
CA PHE A 104 -2.82 -9.65 -2.53
C PHE A 104 -2.52 -10.23 -3.92
N ASP A 105 -1.30 -10.07 -4.38
CA ASP A 105 -0.86 -10.48 -5.71
C ASP A 105 -0.94 -11.99 -5.91
N PHE A 106 -0.57 -12.78 -4.90
CA PHE A 106 -0.70 -14.24 -4.97
C PHE A 106 -2.16 -14.68 -5.09
N ILE A 107 -3.06 -14.05 -4.32
CA ILE A 107 -4.49 -14.37 -4.36
C ILE A 107 -5.06 -13.91 -5.70
N THR A 108 -4.92 -12.64 -6.06
CA THR A 108 -5.59 -12.10 -7.24
C THR A 108 -4.96 -12.58 -8.54
N GLY A 109 -3.64 -12.74 -8.62
CA GLY A 109 -2.96 -13.18 -9.83
C GLY A 109 -3.01 -14.69 -10.01
N PRO A 110 -2.07 -15.46 -9.42
CA PRO A 110 -1.97 -16.90 -9.63
C PRO A 110 -3.24 -17.68 -9.25
N ALA A 111 -3.79 -17.44 -8.05
CA ALA A 111 -4.92 -18.24 -7.57
C ALA A 111 -6.21 -17.92 -8.34
N MET A 112 -6.64 -16.66 -8.36
CA MET A 112 -7.90 -16.29 -9.02
C MET A 112 -7.78 -16.30 -10.54
N GLY A 113 -6.61 -16.00 -11.11
CA GLY A 113 -6.38 -16.13 -12.55
C GLY A 113 -6.56 -17.57 -13.05
N SER A 114 -6.03 -18.53 -12.30
CA SER A 114 -6.22 -19.95 -12.63
C SER A 114 -7.65 -20.42 -12.35
N ALA A 115 -8.25 -20.01 -11.24
CA ALA A 115 -9.57 -20.46 -10.82
C ALA A 115 -10.70 -19.90 -11.70
N LEU A 116 -10.64 -18.63 -12.10
CA LEU A 116 -11.72 -17.96 -12.83
C LEU A 116 -11.54 -18.01 -14.35
N PHE A 117 -10.31 -17.98 -14.83
CA PHE A 117 -10.02 -17.89 -16.26
C PHE A 117 -9.38 -19.17 -16.82
N HIS A 118 -9.29 -20.23 -16.01
CA HIS A 118 -8.76 -21.54 -16.39
C HIS A 118 -7.35 -21.48 -17.00
N GLN A 119 -6.55 -20.48 -16.61
CA GLN A 119 -5.17 -20.36 -17.05
C GLN A 119 -4.28 -21.35 -16.29
N PRO A 120 -3.21 -21.88 -16.91
CA PRO A 120 -2.26 -22.72 -16.19
C PRO A 120 -1.60 -21.95 -15.02
N PHE A 121 -1.62 -22.54 -13.82
CA PHE A 121 -1.11 -21.88 -12.60
C PHE A 121 0.35 -21.43 -12.71
N TRP A 122 1.20 -22.24 -13.34
CA TRP A 122 2.61 -21.87 -13.52
C TRP A 122 2.77 -20.64 -14.42
N LEU A 123 1.87 -20.44 -15.40
CA LEU A 123 1.92 -19.32 -16.32
C LEU A 123 1.48 -18.03 -15.63
N THR A 124 0.38 -18.08 -14.87
CA THR A 124 -0.09 -16.93 -14.06
C THR A 124 0.92 -16.56 -12.98
N LEU A 125 1.58 -17.54 -12.37
CA LEU A 125 2.66 -17.30 -11.41
C LEU A 125 3.86 -16.59 -12.03
N LEU A 126 4.34 -17.03 -13.19
CA LEU A 126 5.47 -16.38 -13.87
C LEU A 126 5.13 -14.96 -14.32
N ALA A 127 3.92 -14.74 -14.86
CA ALA A 127 3.46 -13.42 -15.26
C ALA A 127 3.32 -12.46 -14.05
N GLN A 128 3.05 -13.00 -12.86
CA GLN A 128 2.89 -12.21 -11.64
C GLN A 128 4.21 -11.61 -11.14
N ILE A 129 5.36 -12.25 -11.38
CA ILE A 129 6.66 -11.80 -10.84
C ILE A 129 6.99 -10.33 -11.17
N PRO A 130 7.03 -9.89 -12.45
CA PRO A 130 7.33 -8.50 -12.78
C PRO A 130 6.26 -7.53 -12.25
N PHE A 131 4.99 -7.94 -12.23
CA PHE A 131 3.91 -7.13 -11.69
C PHE A 131 4.06 -6.89 -10.18
N THR A 132 4.41 -7.94 -9.43
CA THR A 132 4.65 -7.88 -7.99
C THR A 132 5.87 -7.04 -7.66
N ALA A 133 6.96 -7.13 -8.44
CA ALA A 133 8.10 -6.25 -8.24
C ALA A 133 7.69 -4.76 -8.31
N MET A 134 6.85 -4.39 -9.27
CA MET A 134 6.32 -3.02 -9.37
C MET A 134 5.41 -2.64 -8.20
N HIS A 135 4.55 -3.55 -7.74
CA HIS A 135 3.73 -3.30 -6.54
C HIS A 135 4.56 -3.13 -5.27
N LEU A 136 5.65 -3.89 -5.10
CA LEU A 136 6.55 -3.74 -3.96
C LEU A 136 7.24 -2.36 -3.95
N VAL A 137 7.58 -1.83 -5.12
CA VAL A 137 8.07 -0.45 -5.25
C VAL A 137 6.96 0.55 -4.90
N SER A 138 5.77 0.41 -5.49
CA SER A 138 4.63 1.31 -5.24
C SER A 138 4.26 1.37 -3.76
N VAL A 139 4.18 0.23 -3.08
CA VAL A 139 3.81 0.18 -1.66
C VAL A 139 4.88 0.83 -0.79
N SER A 140 6.16 0.62 -1.12
CA SER A 140 7.28 1.23 -0.38
C SER A 140 7.25 2.74 -0.50
N PHE A 141 7.04 3.28 -1.70
CA PHE A 141 6.85 4.71 -1.91
C PHE A 141 5.64 5.23 -1.14
N SER A 142 4.49 4.60 -1.31
CA SER A 142 3.23 5.01 -0.68
C SER A 142 3.34 5.06 0.84
N ILE A 143 4.03 4.09 1.45
CA ILE A 143 4.27 4.10 2.90
C ILE A 143 5.15 5.28 3.31
N LEU A 144 6.22 5.56 2.57
CA LEU A 144 7.11 6.67 2.89
C LEU A 144 6.43 8.04 2.74
N ILE A 145 5.55 8.20 1.75
CA ILE A 145 4.94 9.50 1.44
C ILE A 145 3.58 9.74 2.10
N ILE A 146 2.81 8.70 2.43
CA ILE A 146 1.44 8.86 2.96
C ILE A 146 1.39 8.56 4.45
N THR A 147 1.89 7.40 4.88
CA THR A 147 1.75 6.91 6.27
C THR A 147 2.17 7.92 7.35
N PRO A 148 3.27 8.68 7.21
CA PRO A 148 3.65 9.72 8.17
C PRO A 148 2.55 10.74 8.50
N PHE A 149 1.69 11.09 7.54
CA PHE A 149 0.61 12.06 7.77
C PHE A 149 -0.54 11.50 8.60
N PHE A 150 -0.59 10.18 8.80
CA PHE A 150 -1.63 9.47 9.52
C PHE A 150 -1.12 8.74 10.78
N ASP A 151 0.20 8.72 11.00
CA ASP A 151 0.82 8.13 12.17
C ASP A 151 2.02 8.96 12.64
N ARG A 152 1.97 9.39 13.91
CA ARG A 152 2.99 10.25 14.51
C ARG A 152 4.36 9.57 14.58
N GLN A 153 4.41 8.27 14.89
CA GLN A 153 5.69 7.58 15.00
C GLN A 153 6.34 7.44 13.63
N ALA A 154 5.56 7.12 12.60
CA ALA A 154 6.06 7.11 11.21
C ALA A 154 6.59 8.48 10.77
N MET A 155 5.96 9.59 11.19
CA MET A 155 6.48 10.94 10.94
C MET A 155 7.81 11.21 11.63
N LEU A 156 7.95 10.80 12.90
CA LEU A 156 9.21 10.94 13.64
C LEU A 156 10.34 10.11 12.99
N ASP A 157 10.04 8.89 12.57
CA ASP A 157 10.98 8.03 11.85
C ASP A 157 11.46 8.71 10.55
N LEU A 158 10.53 9.27 9.75
CA LEU A 158 10.85 9.96 8.51
C LEU A 158 11.75 11.18 8.75
N GLN A 159 11.44 12.00 9.76
CA GLN A 159 12.25 13.16 10.14
C GLN A 159 13.66 12.74 10.59
N GLY A 160 13.76 11.66 11.36
CA GLY A 160 15.03 11.04 11.75
C GLY A 160 15.87 10.62 10.55
N MET A 161 15.27 9.94 9.57
CA MET A 161 15.94 9.55 8.32
C MET A 161 16.40 10.77 7.52
N ALA A 162 15.52 11.76 7.31
CA ALA A 162 15.85 12.97 6.55
C ALA A 162 17.00 13.76 7.20
N SER A 163 16.99 13.88 8.53
CA SER A 163 18.07 14.55 9.27
C SER A 163 19.41 13.81 9.14
N SER A 164 19.39 12.48 9.17
CA SER A 164 20.58 11.63 9.00
C SER A 164 21.18 11.78 7.60
N VAL A 165 20.35 11.75 6.56
CA VAL A 165 20.78 11.97 5.17
C VAL A 165 21.37 13.36 4.98
N ARG A 166 20.70 14.40 5.50
CA ARG A 166 21.20 15.78 5.45
C ARG A 166 22.57 15.90 6.11
N ASN A 167 22.73 15.34 7.29
CA ASN A 167 23.99 15.41 8.04
C ASN A 167 25.12 14.68 7.30
N ALA A 168 24.85 13.49 6.75
CA ALA A 168 25.82 12.74 5.94
C ALA A 168 26.23 13.53 4.68
N PHE A 169 25.27 14.15 3.99
CA PHE A 169 25.55 15.00 2.83
C PHE A 169 26.43 16.20 3.20
N LEU A 170 26.10 16.92 4.27
CA LEU A 170 26.91 18.06 4.73
C LEU A 170 28.34 17.65 5.13
N GLN A 171 28.50 16.47 5.74
CA GLN A 171 29.83 15.92 6.04
C GLN A 171 30.61 15.58 4.77
N ALA A 172 29.97 14.97 3.78
CA ALA A 172 30.59 14.66 2.50
C ALA A 172 31.03 15.93 1.76
N VAL A 173 30.17 16.95 1.68
CA VAL A 173 30.50 18.26 1.07
C VAL A 173 31.67 18.91 1.79
N LYS A 174 31.69 18.90 3.14
CA LYS A 174 32.80 19.45 3.93
C LYS A 174 34.11 18.69 3.68
N ALA A 175 34.07 17.37 3.59
CA ALA A 175 35.25 16.56 3.30
C ALA A 175 35.79 16.82 1.88
N TRP A 176 34.91 17.11 0.93
CA TRP A 176 35.28 17.39 -0.46
C TRP A 176 35.82 18.80 -0.68
N GLY A 177 35.28 19.80 0.03
CA GLY A 177 35.76 21.19 -0.02
C GLY A 177 36.96 21.51 0.89
N ALA A 178 37.46 20.53 1.64
CA ALA A 178 38.69 20.65 2.46
C ALA A 178 39.94 20.09 1.74
N GLN A 179 39.83 19.76 0.45
CA GLN A 179 40.91 19.48 -0.48
C GLN A 179 41.21 20.72 -1.33
#